data_AF-A0A2M9JU39-F1
#
_entry.id   AF-A0A2M9JU39-F1
#
_cell.length_a   1.000
_cell.length_b   1.000
_cell.length_c   1.000
_cell.angle_alpha   90.00
_cell.angle_beta   90.00
_cell.angle_gamma   90.00
#
_symmetry.space_group_name_H-M   'P 1'
#
loop_
_entity.id
_entity.type
_entity.pdbx_description
1 polymer ?
#
loop_
_entity_poly.entity_id
_entity_poly.type
_entity_poly.pdbx_seq_one_letter_code
_entity_poly.pdbx_strand_id
1 'polypeptide(L)'
;MDAYARNLRATGREVPEPGPSPVGTGGSTDRGNLTHALPAIHPAIGVLGAQDMPRTPQFAEEVSGSAGDEAVLDGALAMVRTGLDLAIAPERRTRCVASRQG
;
A
#
# COMPACT_ATOMS: atom_id res chain seq x y z
N MET A 1 -1.50 -8.08 4.94
CA MET A 1 -1.92 -6.65 4.99
C MET A 1 -1.67 -6.04 6.35
N ASP A 2 -1.88 -6.79 7.44
CA ASP A 2 -1.79 -6.29 8.82
C ASP A 2 -0.46 -5.62 9.18
N ALA A 3 0.67 -6.19 8.74
CA ALA A 3 2.00 -5.59 8.97
C ALA A 3 2.11 -4.20 8.34
N TYR A 4 1.71 -4.05 7.08
CA TYR A 4 1.69 -2.77 6.39
C TYR A 4 0.71 -1.79 7.04
N ALA A 5 -0.52 -2.23 7.33
CA ALA A 5 -1.54 -1.39 7.96
C ALA A 5 -1.08 -0.85 9.32
N ARG A 6 -0.45 -1.69 10.15
CA ARG A 6 0.16 -1.28 11.41
C ARG A 6 1.28 -0.25 11.20
N ASN A 7 2.16 -0.48 10.23
CA ASN A 7 3.28 0.41 9.95
C ASN A 7 2.84 1.76 9.37
N LEU A 8 1.76 1.78 8.60
CA LEU A 8 1.15 2.99 8.07
C LEU A 8 0.45 3.79 9.17
N ARG A 9 -0.28 3.12 10.08
CA ARG A 9 -0.83 3.79 11.28
C ARG A 9 0.24 4.44 12.14
N ALA A 10 1.43 3.85 12.21
CA ALA A 10 2.58 4.42 12.92
C ALA A 10 3.20 5.66 12.25
N THR A 11 2.71 6.09 11.07
CA THR A 11 3.05 7.40 10.50
C THR A 11 1.99 8.46 10.83
N GLY A 12 0.95 8.11 11.59
CA GLY A 12 -0.17 8.99 11.92
C GLY A 12 -1.34 8.91 10.94
N ARG A 13 -1.25 8.07 9.91
CA ARG A 13 -2.33 7.89 8.93
C ARG A 13 -3.41 6.93 9.41
N GLU A 14 -4.63 7.21 9.00
CA GLU A 14 -5.75 6.28 9.19
C GLU A 14 -5.73 5.19 8.12
N VAL A 15 -6.05 3.95 8.54
CA VAL A 15 -6.26 2.83 7.63
C VAL A 15 -7.70 2.38 7.83
N PRO A 16 -8.59 2.63 6.86
CA PRO A 16 -9.99 2.27 6.98
C PRO A 16 -10.12 0.74 7.06
N GLU A 17 -11.15 0.30 7.77
CA GLU A 17 -11.49 -1.12 7.80
C GLU A 17 -11.85 -1.61 6.38
N PRO A 18 -11.50 -2.85 6.02
CA PRO A 18 -11.80 -3.39 4.70
C PRO A 18 -13.32 -3.37 4.45
N GLY A 19 -13.77 -2.46 3.59
CA GLY A 19 -15.14 -2.44 3.07
C GLY A 19 -15.31 -3.38 1.88
N PRO A 20 -16.55 -3.61 1.42
CA PRO A 20 -16.79 -4.32 0.15
C PRO A 20 -16.06 -3.58 -0.97
N SER A 21 -15.12 -4.26 -1.63
CA SER A 21 -14.42 -3.68 -2.77
C SER A 21 -15.44 -3.47 -3.90
N PRO A 22 -15.59 -2.25 -4.44
CA PRO A 22 -16.46 -2.03 -5.59
C PRO A 22 -16.05 -2.98 -6.72
N VAL A 23 -17.02 -3.64 -7.35
CA VAL A 23 -16.75 -4.52 -8.50
C VAL A 23 -16.12 -3.67 -9.60
N GLY A 24 -14.92 -4.04 -10.07
CA GLY A 24 -14.22 -3.33 -11.16
C GLY A 24 -13.13 -2.34 -10.74
N THR A 25 -12.79 -2.19 -9.46
CA THR A 25 -11.63 -1.38 -9.00
C THR A 25 -10.27 -2.09 -9.16
N GLY A 26 -10.18 -3.08 -10.06
CA GLY A 26 -8.93 -3.75 -10.38
C GLY A 26 -8.00 -2.80 -11.14
N GLY A 27 -6.93 -2.36 -10.49
CA GLY A 27 -5.83 -1.66 -11.19
C GLY A 27 -5.06 -2.64 -12.07
N SER A 28 -4.92 -2.32 -13.36
CA SER A 28 -3.96 -3.02 -14.23
C SER A 28 -2.55 -2.68 -13.76
N THR A 29 -1.91 -3.62 -13.05
CA THR A 29 -0.60 -3.43 -12.41
C THR A 29 0.26 -4.66 -12.65
N ASP A 30 1.55 -4.45 -12.86
CA ASP A 30 2.56 -5.51 -12.95
C ASP A 30 2.62 -6.39 -11.69
N ARG A 31 2.20 -5.84 -10.56
CA ARG A 31 2.07 -6.54 -9.28
C ARG A 31 1.19 -7.79 -9.36
N GLY A 32 0.20 -7.82 -10.26
CA GLY A 32 -0.58 -9.03 -10.54
C GLY A 32 0.27 -10.19 -11.06
N ASN A 33 1.22 -9.91 -11.97
CA ASN A 33 2.17 -10.90 -12.45
C ASN A 33 3.11 -11.37 -11.34
N LEU A 34 3.57 -10.43 -10.49
CA LEU A 34 4.45 -10.76 -9.36
C LEU A 34 3.78 -11.67 -8.34
N THR A 35 2.47 -11.52 -8.09
CA THR A 35 1.75 -12.38 -7.14
C THR A 35 1.70 -13.86 -7.55
N HIS A 36 1.89 -14.19 -8.83
CA HIS A 36 2.06 -15.59 -9.26
C HIS A 36 3.43 -16.16 -8.87
N ALA A 37 4.47 -15.31 -8.83
CA ALA A 37 5.85 -15.72 -8.58
C ALA A 37 6.24 -15.63 -7.09
N LEU A 38 5.70 -14.66 -6.34
CA LEU A 38 6.11 -14.36 -4.97
C LEU A 38 4.93 -13.72 -4.19
N PRO A 39 4.91 -13.85 -2.85
CA PRO A 39 4.00 -13.05 -2.04
C PRO A 39 4.27 -11.55 -2.26
N ALA A 40 3.25 -10.78 -2.62
CA ALA A 40 3.37 -9.35 -2.89
C ALA A 40 2.13 -8.58 -2.43
N ILE A 41 2.32 -7.31 -2.08
CA ILE A 41 1.27 -6.36 -1.69
C ILE A 41 1.26 -5.16 -2.63
N HIS A 42 0.10 -4.52 -2.81
CA HIS A 42 -0.06 -3.25 -3.54
C HIS A 42 -1.12 -2.39 -2.85
N PRO A 43 -0.78 -1.82 -1.67
CA PRO A 43 -1.69 -0.92 -0.99
C PRO A 43 -1.82 0.40 -1.76
N ALA A 44 -3.01 1.00 -1.72
CA ALA A 44 -3.21 2.38 -2.13
C ALA A 44 -2.97 3.32 -0.93
N ILE A 45 -2.46 4.51 -1.21
CA ILE A 45 -2.34 5.60 -0.24
C ILE A 45 -3.03 6.83 -0.82
N GLY A 46 -3.92 7.45 -0.04
CA GLY A 46 -4.61 8.67 -0.46
C GLY A 46 -3.72 9.90 -0.28
N VAL A 47 -3.98 10.95 -1.05
CA VAL A 47 -3.38 12.28 -0.84
C VAL A 47 -4.42 13.16 -0.14
N LEU A 48 -4.04 13.79 0.98
CA LEU A 48 -4.98 14.61 1.75
C LEU A 48 -5.42 15.83 0.93
N GLY A 49 -6.73 16.04 0.84
CA GLY A 49 -7.32 17.13 0.07
C GLY A 49 -7.57 16.82 -1.41
N ALA A 50 -6.99 15.76 -1.98
CA ALA A 50 -7.30 15.35 -3.35
C ALA A 50 -8.72 14.78 -3.45
N GLN A 51 -9.48 15.22 -4.45
CA GLN A 51 -10.88 14.81 -4.69
C GLN A 51 -11.06 14.12 -6.04
N ASP A 52 -10.22 14.45 -7.01
CA ASP A 52 -10.33 13.93 -8.36
C ASP A 52 -9.78 12.50 -8.49
N MET A 53 -10.19 11.82 -9.55
CA MET A 53 -9.75 10.45 -9.82
C MET A 53 -8.37 10.42 -10.47
N PRO A 54 -7.53 9.40 -10.18
CA PRO A 54 -6.27 9.22 -10.88
C PRO A 54 -6.45 9.16 -12.41
N ARG A 55 -5.51 9.78 -13.13
CA ARG A 55 -5.50 9.98 -14.60
C ARG A 55 -6.36 11.15 -15.11
N THR A 56 -6.55 12.18 -14.30
CA THR A 56 -7.08 13.48 -14.74
C THR A 56 -6.04 14.59 -14.54
N PRO A 57 -6.09 15.69 -15.33
CA PRO A 57 -5.27 16.87 -15.09
C PRO A 57 -5.46 17.47 -13.69
N GLN A 58 -6.71 17.49 -13.21
CA GLN A 58 -7.08 18.03 -11.91
C GLN A 58 -6.40 17.25 -10.78
N PHE A 59 -6.45 15.92 -10.83
CA PHE A 59 -5.75 15.09 -9.83
C PHE A 59 -4.24 15.35 -9.85
N ALA A 60 -3.65 15.57 -11.03
CA ALA A 60 -2.23 15.89 -11.12
C ALA A 60 -1.90 17.21 -10.41
N GLU A 61 -2.74 18.24 -10.56
CA GLU A 61 -2.59 19.51 -9.84
C GLU A 61 -2.77 19.33 -8.33
N GLU A 62 -3.81 18.59 -7.90
CA GLU A 62 -4.12 18.34 -6.48
C GLU A 62 -2.99 17.62 -5.73
N VAL A 63 -2.25 16.73 -6.39
CA VAL A 63 -1.19 15.92 -5.75
C VAL A 63 0.22 16.49 -5.90
N SER A 64 0.39 17.62 -6.59
CA SER A 64 1.72 18.22 -6.86
C SER A 64 2.27 19.04 -5.68
N GLY A 65 1.56 19.14 -4.56
CA GLY A 65 1.94 19.90 -3.39
C GLY A 65 2.50 19.05 -2.24
N SER A 66 2.73 19.69 -1.09
CA SER A 66 3.30 19.05 0.11
C SER A 66 2.49 17.85 0.61
N ALA A 67 1.16 17.87 0.44
CA ALA A 67 0.31 16.73 0.81
C ALA A 67 0.63 15.47 -0.02
N GLY A 68 1.01 15.65 -1.29
CA GLY A 68 1.47 14.57 -2.16
C GLY A 68 2.83 14.03 -1.70
N ASP A 69 3.77 14.92 -1.39
CA ASP A 69 5.08 14.55 -0.85
C ASP A 69 4.97 13.77 0.46
N GLU A 70 4.12 14.24 1.39
CA GLU A 70 3.84 13.55 2.65
C GLU A 70 3.26 12.15 2.42
N ALA A 71 2.31 12.00 1.49
CA ALA A 71 1.76 10.70 1.13
C ALA A 71 2.82 9.75 0.59
N VAL A 72 3.75 10.24 -0.25
CA VAL A 72 4.87 9.44 -0.77
C VAL A 72 5.79 9.00 0.38
N LEU A 73 6.17 9.91 1.26
CA LEU A 73 7.06 9.64 2.38
C LEU A 73 6.45 8.64 3.38
N ASP A 74 5.18 8.82 3.72
CA ASP A 74 4.45 7.90 4.60
C ASP A 74 4.36 6.49 3.99
N GLY A 75 4.00 6.42 2.70
CA GLY A 75 3.92 5.16 1.97
C GLY A 75 5.28 4.45 1.93
N ALA A 76 6.34 5.18 1.62
CA ALA A 76 7.71 4.65 1.59
C ALA A 76 8.14 4.15 2.98
N LEU A 77 7.92 4.94 4.04
CA LEU A 77 8.28 4.57 5.40
C LEU A 77 7.52 3.32 5.87
N ALA A 78 6.22 3.22 5.55
CA ALA A 78 5.42 2.05 5.86
C ALA A 78 5.92 0.80 5.11
N MET A 79 6.31 0.92 3.84
CA MET A 79 6.88 -0.18 3.06
C MET A 79 8.23 -0.63 3.62
N VAL A 80 9.13 0.30 3.94
CA VAL A 80 10.45 0.00 4.54
C VAL A 80 10.30 -0.70 5.88
N ARG A 81 9.45 -0.19 6.78
CA ARG A 81 9.17 -0.82 8.07
C ARG A 81 8.58 -2.22 7.91
N THR A 82 7.74 -2.43 6.90
CA THR A 82 7.16 -3.76 6.59
C THR A 82 8.22 -4.73 6.08
N GLY A 83 9.14 -4.27 5.23
CA GLY A 83 10.29 -5.06 4.82
C GLY A 83 11.20 -5.40 6.00
N LEU A 84 11.45 -4.44 6.89
CA LEU A 84 12.26 -4.64 8.09
C LEU A 84 11.63 -5.68 9.03
N ASP A 85 10.32 -5.59 9.28
CA ASP A 85 9.57 -6.58 10.07
C ASP A 85 9.75 -8.01 9.54
N LEU A 86 9.85 -8.19 8.22
CA LEU A 86 10.10 -9.50 7.60
C LEU A 86 11.58 -9.90 7.68
N ALA A 87 12.50 -8.94 7.60
CA ALA A 87 13.93 -9.20 7.63
C ALA A 87 14.41 -9.62 9.04
N ILE A 88 13.85 -9.04 10.10
CA ILE A 88 14.31 -9.25 11.48
C ILE A 88 13.54 -10.35 12.24
N ALA A 89 12.44 -10.88 11.67
CA ALA A 89 11.59 -11.89 12.29
C ALA A 89 11.43 -13.12 11.37
N PRO A 90 12.32 -14.13 11.50
CA PRO A 90 12.34 -15.32 10.62
C PRO A 90 10.99 -16.06 10.53
N GLU A 91 10.22 -16.08 11.61
CA GLU A 91 8.88 -16.69 11.68
C GLU A 91 7.84 -15.93 10.85
N ARG A 92 7.94 -14.59 10.78
CA ARG A 92 7.05 -13.77 9.93
C ARG A 92 7.39 -13.98 8.45
N ARG A 93 8.68 -14.02 8.13
CA ARG A 93 9.17 -14.33 6.78
C ARG A 93 8.70 -15.70 6.32
N THR A 94 8.89 -16.73 7.15
CA THR A 94 8.50 -18.11 6.86
C THR A 94 7.01 -18.20 6.54
N ARG A 95 6.17 -17.57 7.37
CA ARG A 95 4.71 -17.52 7.16
C ARG A 95 4.33 -16.81 5.86
N CYS A 96 4.97 -15.67 5.56
CA CYS A 96 4.73 -14.92 4.34
C CYS A 96 5.11 -15.72 3.08
N VAL A 97 6.22 -16.45 3.09
CA VAL A 97 6.62 -17.33 1.98
C VAL A 97 5.67 -18.52 1.85
N ALA A 98 5.20 -19.08 2.97
CA ALA A 98 4.29 -20.22 2.99
C ALA A 98 2.86 -19.86 2.50
N SER A 99 2.40 -18.62 2.66
CA SER A 99 1.05 -18.17 2.24
C SER A 99 0.84 -18.16 0.72
N ARG A 100 1.79 -18.66 -0.06
CA ARG A 100 1.70 -18.86 -1.51
C ARG A 100 0.99 -20.16 -1.91
N GLN A 101 0.80 -21.09 -0.96
CA GLN A 101 0.19 -22.42 -1.21
C GLN A 101 -1.34 -22.45 -1.01
N GLY A 102 -2.03 -21.32 -1.09
CA GLY A 102 -3.49 -21.21 -0.98
C GLY A 102 -4.10 -20.60 -2.23
#